data_AF-A0A377FUZ7-F1
#
_entry.id   AF-A0A377FUZ7-F1
#
_cell.length_a   1.000
_cell.length_b   1.000
_cell.length_c   1.000
_cell.angle_alpha   90.00
_cell.angle_beta   90.00
_cell.angle_gamma   90.00
#
_symmetry.space_group_name_H-M   'P 1'
#
loop_
_entity.id
_entity.type
_entity.pdbx_description
1 polymer ?
#
loop_
_entity_poly.entity_id
_entity_poly.type
_entity_poly.pdbx_seq_one_letter_code
_entity_poly.pdbx_strand_id
1 'polypeptide(L)' 'MNKIELKFNRVVKMIEKYPEVFTYGSGASEAAIREAEEQLNVTFPPMYRKFLETYGYVVMDEDALWGGSHQITVNIMN' A
#
# COMPACT_ATOMS: atom_id res chain seq x y z
N MET A 1 -2.71 -16.22 14.05
CA MET A 1 -2.51 -15.03 13.20
C MET A 1 -1.05 -14.96 12.81
N ASN A 2 -0.75 -14.97 11.51
CA ASN A 2 0.64 -14.98 11.04
C ASN A 2 1.27 -13.56 11.16
N LYS A 3 2.61 -13.45 11.06
CA LYS A 3 3.31 -12.16 11.19
C LYS A 3 2.91 -11.13 10.11
N ILE A 4 2.49 -11.58 8.94
CA ILE A 4 2.06 -10.72 7.82
C ILE A 4 0.71 -10.08 8.16
N GLU A 5 -0.26 -10.87 8.63
CA GLU A 5 -1.57 -10.39 9.09
C GLU A 5 -1.43 -9.39 10.24
N LEU A 6 -0.53 -9.66 11.20
CA LEU A 6 -0.26 -8.72 12.30
C LEU A 6 0.27 -7.36 11.80
N LYS A 7 1.19 -7.36 10.83
CA LYS A 7 1.70 -6.12 10.24
C LYS A 7 0.63 -5.41 9.42
N PHE A 8 -0.13 -6.14 8.62
CA PHE A 8 -1.21 -5.59 7.82
C PHE A 8 -2.28 -4.93 8.70
N ASN A 9 -2.73 -5.62 9.76
CA ASN A 9 -3.73 -5.10 10.69
C ASN A 9 -3.25 -3.83 11.42
N ARG A 10 -1.94 -3.64 11.62
CA ARG A 10 -1.42 -2.38 12.19
C ARG A 10 -1.57 -1.21 11.22
N VAL A 11 -1.32 -1.44 9.93
CA VAL A 11 -1.51 -0.42 8.89
C VAL A 11 -3.00 -0.08 8.75
N VAL A 12 -3.87 -1.09 8.70
CA VAL A 12 -5.33 -0.90 8.65
C VAL A 12 -5.80 -0.01 9.82
N LYS A 13 -5.39 -0.34 11.05
CA LYS A 13 -5.73 0.44 12.24
C LYS A 13 -5.22 1.88 12.19
N MET A 14 -4.10 2.13 11.52
CA MET A 14 -3.56 3.48 11.39
C MET A 14 -4.39 4.31 10.40
N ILE A 15 -4.78 3.71 9.27
CA ILE A 15 -5.63 4.35 8.26
C ILE A 15 -7.02 4.63 8.84
N GLU A 16 -7.62 3.67 9.53
CA GLU A 16 -8.93 3.83 10.20
C GLU A 16 -8.91 4.89 11.29
N LYS A 17 -7.77 5.07 11.96
CA LYS A 17 -7.64 6.03 13.06
C LYS A 17 -7.48 7.48 12.57
N TYR A 18 -6.89 7.68 11.40
CA TYR A 18 -6.60 9.01 10.84
C TYR A 18 -7.06 9.09 9.38
N PRO A 19 -8.34 8.84 9.09
CA PRO A 19 -8.85 8.76 7.71
C PRO A 19 -8.66 10.06 6.93
N GLU A 20 -8.59 11.21 7.61
CA GLU A 20 -8.37 12.53 7.02
C GLU A 20 -6.97 12.71 6.44
N VAL A 21 -6.00 11.88 6.84
CA VAL A 21 -4.60 12.00 6.42
C VAL A 21 -4.28 11.05 5.25
N PHE A 22 -5.13 10.03 5.03
CA PHE A 22 -4.89 9.00 4.04
C PHE A 22 -5.92 9.06 2.92
N THR A 23 -5.43 9.23 1.70
CA THR A 23 -6.21 8.96 0.49
C THR A 23 -5.85 7.58 -0.03
N TYR A 24 -6.84 6.74 -0.30
CA TYR A 24 -6.61 5.39 -0.81
C TYR A 24 -7.63 5.02 -1.87
N GLY A 25 -7.24 4.08 -2.74
CA GLY A 25 -8.09 3.58 -3.81
C GLY A 25 -9.12 2.54 -3.33
N SER A 26 -9.87 2.00 -4.28
CA SER A 26 -10.92 0.99 -4.03
C SER A 26 -10.40 -0.45 -3.95
N GLY A 27 -9.08 -0.67 -3.97
CA GLY A 27 -8.51 -2.00 -4.18
C GLY A 27 -8.39 -2.40 -5.66
N ALA A 28 -7.42 -3.24 -5.96
CA ALA A 28 -7.18 -3.83 -7.28
C ALA A 28 -7.78 -5.25 -7.36
N SER A 29 -8.29 -5.62 -8.52
CA SER A 29 -8.76 -6.98 -8.77
C SER A 29 -7.58 -7.96 -8.91
N GLU A 30 -7.81 -9.23 -8.63
CA GLU A 30 -6.81 -10.30 -8.85
C GLU A 30 -6.33 -10.33 -10.31
N ALA A 31 -7.21 -10.03 -11.28
CA ALA A 31 -6.84 -9.95 -12.69
C ALA A 31 -5.85 -8.80 -12.95
N ALA A 32 -6.11 -7.61 -12.39
CA ALA A 32 -5.21 -6.46 -12.52
C ALA A 32 -3.86 -6.69 -11.82
N ILE A 33 -3.87 -7.38 -10.67
CA ILE A 33 -2.64 -7.74 -9.95
C ILE A 33 -1.78 -8.70 -10.79
N ARG A 34 -2.40 -9.71 -11.41
CA ARG A 34 -1.69 -10.64 -12.30
C ARG A 34 -1.14 -9.96 -13.55
N GLU A 35 -1.92 -9.09 -14.17
CA GLU A 35 -1.47 -8.33 -15.32
C GLU A 35 -0.22 -7.49 -14.97
N ALA A 36 -0.20 -6.86 -13.79
CA ALA A 36 0.96 -6.11 -13.32
C ALA A 36 2.18 -7.00 -13.03
N GLU A 37 1.98 -8.18 -12.43
CA GLU A 37 3.04 -9.18 -12.23
C GLU A 37 3.66 -9.65 -13.56
N GLU A 38 2.81 -9.89 -14.57
CA GLU A 38 3.24 -10.28 -15.92
C GLU A 38 4.02 -9.15 -16.62
N GLN A 39 3.48 -7.93 -16.61
CA GLN A 39 4.12 -6.76 -17.22
C GLN A 39 5.51 -6.47 -16.61
N LEU A 40 5.64 -6.63 -15.29
CA LEU A 40 6.89 -6.39 -14.57
C LEU A 40 7.81 -7.63 -14.54
N ASN A 41 7.32 -8.80 -14.98
CA ASN A 41 7.99 -10.09 -14.90
C ASN A 41 8.49 -10.42 -13.49
N VAL A 42 7.63 -10.23 -12.49
CA VAL A 42 7.90 -10.52 -11.07
C VAL A 42 6.71 -11.22 -10.43
N THR A 43 6.92 -11.84 -9.28
CA THR A 43 5.81 -12.27 -8.40
C THR A 43 5.76 -11.36 -7.19
N PHE A 44 4.62 -10.74 -6.96
CA PHE A 44 4.44 -9.87 -5.81
C PHE A 44 4.40 -10.67 -4.50
N PRO A 45 5.09 -10.19 -3.45
CA PRO A 45 5.00 -10.81 -2.14
C PRO A 45 3.55 -10.84 -1.63
N PRO A 46 3.13 -11.87 -0.86
CA PRO A 46 1.76 -11.99 -0.38
C PRO A 46 1.23 -10.76 0.37
N MET A 47 2.09 -10.06 1.11
CA MET A 47 1.71 -8.82 1.82
C MET A 47 1.39 -7.68 0.85
N TYR A 48 2.12 -7.58 -0.26
CA TYR A 48 1.90 -6.54 -1.26
C TYR A 48 0.64 -6.82 -2.07
N ARG A 49 0.37 -8.08 -2.43
CA ARG A 49 -0.92 -8.48 -3.04
C ARG A 49 -2.09 -8.12 -2.14
N LYS A 50 -2.01 -8.46 -0.84
CA LYS A 50 -3.05 -8.12 0.14
C LYS A 50 -3.29 -6.61 0.24
N PHE A 51 -2.22 -5.83 0.17
CA PHE A 51 -2.30 -4.37 0.13
C PHE A 51 -3.00 -3.86 -1.13
N LEU A 52 -2.59 -4.34 -2.30
CA LEU A 52 -3.20 -3.97 -3.58
C LEU A 52 -4.68 -4.35 -3.63
N GLU A 53 -5.04 -5.55 -3.18
CA GLU A 53 -6.44 -6.00 -3.07
C GLU A 53 -7.29 -5.07 -2.19
N THR A 54 -6.72 -4.58 -1.10
CA THR A 54 -7.48 -3.83 -0.08
C THR A 54 -7.58 -2.35 -0.42
N TYR A 55 -6.50 -1.76 -0.91
CA TYR A 55 -6.38 -0.31 -1.08
C TYR A 55 -6.06 0.10 -2.52
N GLY A 56 -5.37 -0.75 -3.29
CA GLY A 56 -4.87 -0.43 -4.63
C GLY A 56 -3.69 0.54 -4.56
N TYR A 57 -3.90 1.69 -3.94
CA TYR A 57 -2.88 2.66 -3.56
C TYR A 57 -3.22 3.27 -2.19
N VAL A 58 -2.21 3.80 -1.51
CA VAL A 58 -2.37 4.67 -0.33
C VAL A 58 -1.41 5.84 -0.50
N VAL A 59 -1.92 7.06 -0.37
CA VAL A 59 -1.17 8.31 -0.34
C VAL A 59 -1.47 8.98 1.01
N MET A 60 -0.46 9.59 1.58
CA MET A 60 -0.56 10.39 2.79
C MET A 60 -0.37 11.86 2.38
N ASP A 61 -1.30 12.73 2.76
CA ASP A 61 -1.31 14.13 2.28
C ASP A 61 -0.01 14.89 2.67
N GLU A 62 0.41 15.81 1.81
CA GLU A 62 1.75 16.41 1.76
C GLU A 62 1.98 17.57 2.75
N ASP A 63 1.06 17.84 3.69
CA ASP A 63 1.32 18.72 4.85
C ASP A 63 2.22 18.03 5.91
N ALA A 64 3.27 17.39 5.39
CA ALA A 64 4.62 17.32 5.88
C ALA A 64 4.84 16.68 7.26
N LEU A 65 4.87 15.35 7.26
CA LEU A 65 5.63 14.61 8.27
C LEU A 65 7.14 14.78 8.03
N TRP A 66 7.69 15.91 8.48
CA TRP A 66 9.14 16.11 8.63
C TRP A 66 9.65 15.31 9.84
N GLY A 67 9.62 13.98 9.74
CA GLY A 67 10.30 13.07 10.65
C GLY A 67 11.75 12.91 10.22
N GLY A 68 12.70 13.19 11.13
CA GLY A 68 14.12 13.26 10.83
C GLY A 68 14.70 12.08 10.02
N SER A 69 15.38 12.44 8.93
CA SER A 69 16.34 11.69 8.12
C SER A 69 15.83 10.52 7.25
N HIS A 70 16.09 10.69 5.94
CA HIS A 70 15.93 9.76 4.81
C HIS A 70 14.52 9.66 4.22
N GLN A 71 14.24 10.61 3.34
CA GLN A 71 13.16 10.59 2.36
C GLN A 71 13.24 9.29 1.53
N ILE A 72 12.25 8.41 1.66
CA ILE A 72 12.03 7.30 0.72
C ILE A 72 10.85 7.69 -0.15
N THR A 73 11.13 8.31 -1.29
CA THR A 73 10.15 8.54 -2.36
C THR A 73 10.09 7.28 -3.21
N VAL A 74 8.97 6.55 -3.18
CA VAL A 74 8.69 5.48 -4.15
C VAL A 74 7.76 6.06 -5.21
N ASN A 75 8.35 6.54 -6.31
CA ASN A 75 7.61 6.87 -7.52
C ASN A 75 7.24 5.56 -8.23
N ILE A 76 5.95 5.26 -8.35
CA ILE A 76 5.46 4.30 -9.34
C ILE A 76 4.69 5.12 -10.38
N MET A 77 5.39 5.52 -11.46
CA MET A 77 4.78 6.09 -12.65
C MET A 77 4.40 4.98 -13.62
N ASN A 78 3.13 4.93 -14.01
CA ASN A 78 2.68 5.25 -15.37
C ASN A 78 1.16 5.48 -15.37
#